data_AF-A0A6J2SSJ3-F1
#
_entry.id   AF-A0A6J2SSJ3-F1
#
_cell.length_a   1.000
_cell.length_b   1.000
_cell.length_c   1.000
_cell.angle_alpha   90.00
_cell.angle_beta   90.00
_cell.angle_gamma   90.00
#
_symmetry.space_group_name_H-M   'P 1'
#
loop_
_entity.id
_entity.type
_entity.pdbx_description
1 polymer ?
#
loop_
_entity_poly.entity_id
_entity_poly.type
_entity_poly.pdbx_seq_one_letter_code
_entity_poly.pdbx_strand_id
1 'polypeptide(L)'
;MFLYRVLLLISLISLLGAIQESTHCSALRKKDEECGSYCYKIVKPLLSYAASVRSKEEQFSELTAKIQSLEATIRSLETQLETTKSIQEFKNELLSSNQDIVDKLQNIIDTKNSNANALNTEIKEKDSEIIKLKLQNSASSNKIKELTDKISEMERETKESLPSNCVGKLTAIYEIKVPGSKPFSVPCDSSLADSGWTVIQRRQDGSENFNRTMSDYRSGFG
;
A
#
# COMPACT_ATOMS: atom_id res chain seq x y z
N MET A 1 85.36 30.29 -23.75
CA MET A 1 86.45 31.01 -24.47
C MET A 1 86.37 30.87 -26.00
N PHE A 2 85.83 29.76 -26.56
CA PHE A 2 85.67 29.58 -28.02
C PHE A 2 84.57 30.47 -28.65
N LEU A 3 83.42 30.61 -27.99
CA LEU A 3 82.30 31.43 -28.51
C LEU A 3 82.62 32.93 -28.63
N TYR A 4 83.43 33.47 -27.72
CA TYR A 4 83.82 34.88 -27.76
C TYR A 4 84.80 35.20 -28.90
N ARG A 5 85.66 34.24 -29.28
CA ARG A 5 86.57 34.37 -30.44
C ARG A 5 85.82 34.28 -31.77
N VAL A 6 84.79 33.44 -31.85
CA VAL A 6 83.95 33.33 -33.06
C VAL A 6 83.11 34.59 -33.27
N LEU A 7 82.55 35.16 -32.21
CA LEU A 7 81.80 36.43 -32.31
C LEU A 7 82.70 37.64 -32.65
N LEU A 8 83.94 37.69 -32.14
CA LEU A 8 84.93 38.70 -32.53
C LEU A 8 85.40 38.60 -33.99
N LEU A 9 85.49 37.39 -34.54
CA LEU A 9 85.81 37.18 -35.95
C LEU A 9 84.66 37.61 -36.87
N ILE A 10 83.40 37.34 -36.49
CA ILE A 10 82.22 37.73 -37.26
C ILE A 10 82.01 39.25 -37.23
N SER A 11 82.34 39.92 -36.12
CA SER A 11 82.31 41.39 -36.04
C SER A 11 83.47 42.05 -36.79
N LEU A 12 84.67 41.45 -36.85
CA LEU A 12 85.78 41.96 -37.68
C LEU A 12 85.53 41.83 -39.19
N ILE A 13 84.87 40.75 -39.64
CA ILE A 13 84.50 40.55 -41.05
C ILE A 13 83.43 41.56 -41.49
N SER A 14 82.59 42.01 -40.55
CA SER A 14 81.57 43.04 -40.79
C SER A 14 82.15 44.46 -40.90
N LEU A 15 83.40 44.69 -40.48
CA LEU A 15 84.08 46.00 -40.55
C LEU A 15 85.05 46.18 -41.74
N LEU A 16 85.40 45.11 -42.48
CA LEU A 16 86.23 45.22 -43.70
C LEU A 16 85.43 45.29 -45.01
N GLY A 17 84.10 45.26 -44.94
CA GLY A 17 83.22 45.35 -46.12
C GLY A 17 82.83 46.78 -46.48
N ALA A 18 83.76 47.74 -46.44
CA ALA A 18 83.51 49.11 -46.88
C ALA A 18 84.40 49.46 -48.08
N ILE A 19 83.74 49.63 -49.23
CA ILE A 19 84.13 50.39 -50.43
C ILE A 19 85.15 49.74 -51.36
N GLN A 20 84.64 49.13 -52.45
CA GLN A 20 85.10 49.50 -53.80
C GLN A 20 83.93 49.34 -54.79
N GLU A 21 83.34 50.46 -55.20
CA GLU A 21 82.49 50.51 -56.40
C GLU A 21 83.32 50.05 -57.59
N SER A 22 83.05 48.85 -58.09
CA SER A 22 83.59 48.40 -59.37
C SER A 22 82.63 48.81 -60.49
N THR A 23 83.13 49.64 -61.39
CA THR A 23 82.50 50.10 -62.64
C THR A 23 82.20 48.98 -63.64
N HIS A 24 82.36 47.71 -63.24
CA HIS A 24 82.00 46.51 -64.00
C HIS A 24 80.50 46.14 -63.86
N CYS A 25 79.78 46.71 -62.89
CA CYS A 25 78.37 46.40 -62.64
C CYS A 25 77.37 47.18 -63.52
N SER A 26 77.77 48.30 -64.13
CA SER A 26 76.86 49.14 -64.93
C SER A 26 76.70 48.67 -66.39
N ALA A 27 77.71 48.01 -66.97
CA ALA A 27 77.63 47.41 -68.30
C ALA A 27 76.86 46.07 -68.31
N LEU A 28 76.87 45.33 -67.21
CA LEU A 28 76.02 44.15 -67.02
C LEU A 28 74.54 44.57 -66.98
N ARG A 29 74.20 45.60 -66.21
CA ARG A 29 72.82 46.12 -66.07
C ARG A 29 72.14 46.48 -67.39
N LYS A 30 72.84 47.11 -68.35
CA LYS A 30 72.24 47.49 -69.65
C LYS A 30 71.95 46.28 -70.55
N LYS A 31 72.82 45.26 -70.54
CA LYS A 31 72.55 44.00 -71.27
C LYS A 31 71.51 43.13 -70.55
N ASP A 32 71.47 43.20 -69.23
CA ASP A 32 70.46 42.54 -68.40
C ASP A 32 69.06 43.15 -68.59
N GLU A 33 68.95 44.45 -68.90
CA GLU A 33 67.66 45.10 -69.21
C GLU A 33 67.07 44.63 -70.56
N GLU A 34 67.90 44.52 -71.62
CA GLU A 34 67.46 44.00 -72.93
C GLU A 34 67.19 42.49 -72.89
N CYS A 35 68.07 41.72 -72.25
CA CYS A 35 67.90 40.28 -72.04
C CYS A 35 66.69 40.00 -71.12
N GLY A 36 66.50 40.82 -70.09
CA GLY A 36 65.39 40.74 -69.14
C GLY A 36 64.03 40.95 -69.80
N SER A 37 63.92 41.86 -70.77
CA SER A 37 62.68 42.07 -71.54
C SER A 37 62.31 40.85 -72.40
N TYR A 38 63.29 40.23 -73.06
CA TYR A 38 63.08 39.01 -73.86
C TYR A 38 62.79 37.78 -72.98
N CYS A 39 63.58 37.58 -71.93
CA CYS A 39 63.36 36.53 -70.93
C CYS A 39 62.00 36.67 -70.24
N TYR A 40 61.57 37.89 -69.91
CA TYR A 40 60.26 38.13 -69.33
C TYR A 40 59.12 37.78 -70.30
N LYS A 41 59.25 38.06 -71.61
CA LYS A 41 58.25 37.62 -72.60
C LYS A 41 58.10 36.09 -72.65
N ILE A 42 59.19 35.35 -72.52
CA ILE A 42 59.18 33.87 -72.49
C ILE A 42 58.62 33.34 -71.16
N VAL A 43 58.98 33.96 -70.03
CA VAL A 43 58.65 33.47 -68.68
C VAL A 43 57.28 33.98 -68.18
N LYS A 44 56.74 35.08 -68.73
CA LYS A 44 55.45 35.65 -68.33
C LYS A 44 54.27 34.66 -68.41
N PRO A 45 54.09 33.86 -69.48
CA PRO A 45 53.07 32.82 -69.51
C PRO A 45 53.25 31.77 -68.41
N LEU A 46 54.49 31.39 -68.10
CA LEU A 46 54.81 30.45 -67.02
C LEU A 46 54.47 31.03 -65.64
N LEU A 47 54.75 32.32 -65.41
CA LEU A 47 54.38 33.01 -64.16
C LEU A 47 52.86 33.16 -64.02
N SER A 48 52.15 33.47 -65.11
CA SER A 48 50.68 33.51 -65.13
C SER A 48 50.08 32.14 -64.85
N TYR A 49 50.66 31.08 -65.40
CA TYR A 49 50.27 29.71 -65.12
C TYR A 49 50.53 29.34 -63.66
N ALA A 50 51.70 29.66 -63.11
CA ALA A 50 52.05 29.43 -61.71
C ALA A 50 51.08 30.15 -60.74
N ALA A 51 50.69 31.39 -61.06
CA ALA A 51 49.67 32.12 -60.30
C ALA A 51 48.30 31.42 -60.38
N SER A 52 47.90 30.93 -61.55
CA SER A 52 46.66 30.16 -61.72
C SER A 52 46.68 28.84 -60.96
N VAL A 53 47.82 28.12 -60.95
CA VAL A 53 48.01 26.89 -60.18
C VAL A 53 47.85 27.17 -58.68
N ARG A 54 48.50 28.22 -58.16
CA ARG A 54 48.37 28.61 -56.75
C ARG A 54 46.92 28.92 -56.37
N SER A 55 46.21 29.68 -57.19
CA SER A 55 44.79 29.99 -56.94
C SER A 55 43.91 28.74 -56.92
N LYS A 56 44.15 27.77 -57.82
CA LYS A 56 43.44 26.49 -57.80
C LYS A 56 43.80 25.63 -56.59
N GLU A 57 45.04 25.70 -56.12
CA GLU A 57 45.50 24.98 -54.93
C GLU A 57 44.84 25.51 -53.66
N GLU A 58 44.65 26.83 -53.54
CA GLU A 58 43.85 27.44 -52.48
C GLU A 58 42.39 26.98 -52.52
N GLN A 59 41.77 26.96 -53.71
CA GLN A 59 40.40 26.45 -53.88
C GLN A 59 40.29 24.97 -53.51
N PHE A 60 41.29 24.16 -53.87
CA PHE A 60 41.32 22.73 -53.53
C PHE A 60 41.47 22.52 -52.02
N SER A 61 42.29 23.33 -51.36
CA SER A 61 42.43 23.34 -49.90
C SER A 61 41.10 23.68 -49.21
N GLU A 62 40.40 24.71 -49.67
CA GLU A 62 39.08 25.09 -49.14
C GLU A 62 38.04 23.98 -49.34
N LEU A 63 38.00 23.39 -50.54
CA LEU A 63 37.09 22.29 -50.84
C LEU A 63 37.39 21.05 -49.98
N THR A 64 38.67 20.75 -49.74
CA THR A 64 39.11 19.66 -48.87
C THR A 64 38.62 19.88 -47.43
N ALA A 65 38.74 21.10 -46.91
CA ALA A 65 38.24 21.44 -45.58
C ALA A 65 36.71 21.29 -45.48
N LYS A 66 35.97 21.70 -46.52
CA LYS A 66 34.51 21.51 -46.59
C LYS A 66 34.13 20.03 -46.61
N ILE A 67 34.85 19.20 -47.37
CA ILE A 67 34.61 17.75 -47.40
C ILE A 67 34.83 17.15 -46.02
N GLN A 68 35.94 17.46 -45.35
CA GLN A 68 36.21 16.96 -44.00
C GLN A 68 35.14 17.39 -42.99
N SER A 69 34.64 18.63 -43.10
CA SER A 69 33.54 19.11 -42.26
C SER A 69 32.23 18.36 -42.53
N LEU A 70 31.88 18.11 -43.79
CA LEU A 70 30.70 17.34 -44.16
C LEU A 70 30.80 15.87 -43.75
N GLU A 71 31.99 15.27 -43.85
CA GLU A 71 32.23 13.91 -43.35
C GLU A 71 32.02 13.84 -41.83
N ALA A 72 32.48 14.85 -41.09
CA ALA A 72 32.27 14.90 -39.64
C ALA A 72 30.78 15.05 -39.29
N THR A 73 30.01 15.86 -40.03
CA THR A 73 28.57 15.99 -39.79
C THR A 73 27.81 14.71 -40.15
N ILE A 74 28.18 14.01 -41.24
CA ILE A 74 27.58 12.71 -41.60
C ILE A 74 27.80 11.70 -40.48
N ARG A 75 29.03 11.55 -39.97
CA ARG A 75 29.32 10.65 -38.84
C ARG A 75 28.49 11.01 -37.60
N SER A 76 28.34 12.30 -37.32
CA SER A 76 27.50 12.75 -36.21
C SER A 76 26.03 12.42 -36.41
N LEU A 77 25.50 12.54 -37.63
CA LEU A 77 24.11 12.20 -37.93
C LEU A 77 23.87 10.69 -37.88
N GLU A 78 24.83 9.87 -38.34
CA GLU A 78 24.78 8.41 -38.26
C GLU A 78 24.70 7.94 -36.80
N THR A 79 25.51 8.52 -35.90
CA THR A 79 25.45 8.19 -34.46
C THR A 79 24.13 8.63 -33.81
N GLN A 80 23.59 9.78 -34.18
CA GLN A 80 22.25 10.22 -33.73
C GLN A 80 21.13 9.31 -34.24
N LEU A 81 21.24 8.82 -35.47
CA LEU A 81 20.27 7.88 -36.05
C LEU A 81 20.27 6.56 -35.28
N GLU A 82 21.45 6.00 -35.00
CA GLU A 82 21.57 4.72 -34.30
C GLU A 82 21.05 4.82 -32.86
N THR A 83 21.38 5.90 -32.15
CA THR A 83 20.84 6.14 -30.80
C THR A 83 19.32 6.29 -30.80
N THR A 84 18.75 6.97 -31.79
CA THR A 84 17.29 7.11 -31.95
C THR A 84 16.63 5.75 -32.19
N LYS A 85 17.26 4.89 -32.99
CA LYS A 85 16.78 3.54 -33.25
C LYS A 85 16.77 2.68 -31.99
N SER A 86 17.85 2.70 -31.20
CA SER A 86 17.89 1.99 -29.91
C SER A 86 16.83 2.50 -28.93
N ILE A 87 16.60 3.82 -28.87
CA ILE A 87 15.53 4.40 -28.04
C ILE A 87 14.15 3.88 -28.49
N GLN A 88 13.92 3.78 -29.79
CA GLN A 88 12.65 3.31 -30.33
C GLN A 88 12.40 1.83 -30.02
N GLU A 89 13.44 0.98 -30.08
CA GLU A 89 13.36 -0.43 -29.69
C GLU A 89 13.01 -0.57 -28.21
N PHE A 90 13.74 0.12 -27.32
CA PHE A 90 13.45 0.14 -25.89
C PHE A 90 12.04 0.66 -25.58
N LYS A 91 11.58 1.69 -26.30
CA LYS A 91 10.23 2.23 -26.17
C LYS A 91 9.17 1.19 -26.51
N ASN A 92 9.38 0.39 -27.56
CA ASN A 92 8.43 -0.65 -27.96
C ASN A 92 8.37 -1.79 -26.93
N GLU A 93 9.51 -2.21 -26.38
CA GLU A 93 9.55 -3.18 -25.28
C GLU A 93 8.81 -2.67 -24.04
N LEU A 94 9.07 -1.41 -23.67
CA LEU A 94 8.38 -0.77 -22.56
C LEU A 94 6.86 -0.66 -22.80
N LEU A 95 6.44 -0.36 -24.03
CA LEU A 95 5.03 -0.32 -24.41
C LEU A 95 4.37 -1.70 -24.27
N SER A 96 5.04 -2.76 -24.72
CA SER A 96 4.55 -4.13 -24.58
C SER A 96 4.43 -4.57 -23.12
N SER A 97 5.42 -4.21 -22.29
CA SER A 97 5.38 -4.50 -20.86
C SER A 97 4.24 -3.76 -20.16
N ASN A 98 4.05 -2.49 -20.47
CA ASN A 98 2.93 -1.71 -19.94
C ASN A 98 1.57 -2.25 -20.38
N GLN A 99 1.46 -2.76 -21.62
CA GLN A 99 0.23 -3.40 -22.09
C GLN A 99 -0.10 -4.67 -21.29
N ASP A 100 0.90 -5.52 -21.03
CA ASP A 100 0.72 -6.73 -20.19
C ASP A 100 0.29 -6.37 -18.75
N ILE A 101 0.84 -5.28 -18.18
CA ILE A 101 0.40 -4.77 -16.87
C ILE A 101 -1.05 -4.32 -16.92
N VAL A 102 -1.46 -3.59 -17.97
CA VAL A 102 -2.86 -3.15 -18.15
C VAL A 102 -3.81 -4.35 -18.26
N ASP A 103 -3.45 -5.36 -19.04
CA ASP A 103 -4.27 -6.56 -19.21
C ASP A 103 -4.40 -7.34 -17.88
N LYS A 104 -3.32 -7.44 -17.11
CA LYS A 104 -3.35 -8.03 -15.75
C LYS A 104 -4.25 -7.24 -14.81
N LEU A 105 -4.17 -5.92 -14.82
CA LEU A 105 -5.03 -5.06 -14.00
C LEU A 105 -6.50 -5.21 -14.39
N GLN A 106 -6.81 -5.31 -15.68
CA GLN A 106 -8.18 -5.51 -16.16
C GLN A 106 -8.76 -6.83 -15.64
N ASN A 107 -8.01 -7.94 -15.74
CA ASN A 107 -8.42 -9.23 -15.21
C ASN A 107 -8.70 -9.20 -13.70
N ILE A 108 -7.88 -8.46 -12.93
CA ILE A 108 -8.09 -8.28 -11.49
C ILE A 108 -9.39 -7.51 -11.23
N ILE A 109 -9.65 -6.43 -11.98
CA ILE A 109 -10.87 -5.63 -11.87
C ILE A 109 -12.11 -6.50 -12.15
N ASP A 110 -12.09 -7.28 -13.23
CA ASP A 110 -13.23 -8.13 -13.62
C ASP A 110 -13.53 -9.21 -12.58
N THR A 111 -12.47 -9.82 -12.02
CA THR A 111 -12.59 -10.81 -10.93
C THR A 111 -13.16 -10.16 -9.67
N LYS A 112 -12.65 -8.98 -9.29
CA LYS A 112 -13.11 -8.25 -8.10
C LYS A 112 -14.57 -7.81 -8.25
N ASN A 113 -14.98 -7.36 -9.42
CA ASN A 113 -16.36 -6.99 -9.72
C ASN A 113 -17.31 -8.20 -9.62
N SER A 114 -16.91 -9.35 -10.17
CA SER A 114 -17.68 -10.59 -10.08
C SER A 114 -17.87 -11.02 -8.61
N ASN A 115 -16.80 -10.97 -7.82
CA ASN A 115 -16.86 -11.28 -6.38
C ASN A 115 -17.73 -10.30 -5.60
N ALA A 116 -17.63 -9.00 -5.90
CA ALA A 116 -18.47 -7.98 -5.25
C ALA A 116 -19.96 -8.19 -5.55
N ASN A 117 -20.31 -8.57 -6.78
CA ASN A 117 -21.68 -8.88 -7.16
C ASN A 117 -22.21 -10.14 -6.45
N ALA A 118 -21.37 -11.17 -6.31
CA ALA A 118 -21.72 -12.38 -5.57
C ALA A 118 -21.98 -12.06 -4.09
N LEU A 119 -21.07 -11.34 -3.43
CA LEU A 119 -21.22 -10.90 -2.04
C LEU A 119 -22.47 -10.03 -1.83
N ASN A 120 -22.75 -9.10 -2.75
CA ASN A 120 -23.97 -8.29 -2.68
C ASN A 120 -25.25 -9.11 -2.78
N THR A 121 -25.23 -10.20 -3.54
CA THR A 121 -26.37 -11.11 -3.67
C THR A 121 -26.57 -11.87 -2.36
N GLU A 122 -25.50 -12.39 -1.77
CA GLU A 122 -25.54 -13.07 -0.46
C GLU A 122 -26.02 -12.15 0.67
N ILE A 123 -25.57 -10.88 0.70
CA ILE A 123 -26.03 -9.88 1.67
C ILE A 123 -27.55 -9.67 1.56
N LYS A 124 -28.09 -9.54 0.34
CA LYS A 124 -29.55 -9.36 0.13
C LYS A 124 -30.36 -10.56 0.62
N GLU A 125 -29.85 -11.76 0.41
CA GLU A 125 -30.49 -12.99 0.91
C GLU A 125 -30.47 -13.02 2.44
N LYS A 126 -29.33 -12.70 3.05
CA LYS A 126 -29.18 -12.64 4.52
C LYS A 126 -30.05 -11.56 5.15
N ASP A 127 -30.18 -10.39 4.52
CA ASP A 127 -31.08 -9.33 4.98
C ASP A 127 -32.55 -9.79 4.99
N SER A 128 -32.95 -10.53 3.96
CA SER A 128 -34.30 -11.11 3.87
C SER A 128 -34.54 -12.14 4.99
N GLU A 129 -33.54 -12.97 5.29
CA GLU A 129 -33.57 -13.94 6.39
C GLU A 129 -33.67 -13.24 7.76
N ILE A 130 -32.91 -12.18 7.98
CA ILE A 130 -32.95 -11.37 9.21
C ILE A 130 -34.34 -10.77 9.44
N ILE A 131 -34.98 -10.25 8.40
CA ILE A 131 -36.34 -9.69 8.50
C ILE A 131 -37.33 -10.78 8.94
N LYS A 132 -37.25 -11.98 8.36
CA LYS A 132 -38.11 -13.12 8.71
C LYS A 132 -37.91 -13.52 10.18
N LEU A 133 -36.67 -13.66 10.63
CA LEU A 133 -36.35 -14.02 12.00
C LEU A 133 -36.83 -12.96 13.00
N LYS A 134 -36.67 -11.67 12.69
CA LYS A 134 -37.18 -10.57 13.53
C LYS A 134 -38.70 -10.63 13.71
N LEU A 135 -39.43 -10.88 12.63
CA LEU A 135 -40.89 -11.03 12.68
C LEU A 135 -41.30 -12.20 13.57
N GLN A 136 -40.68 -13.37 13.39
CA GLN A 136 -40.96 -14.54 14.22
C GLN A 136 -40.63 -14.29 15.70
N ASN A 137 -39.51 -13.61 15.99
CA ASN A 137 -39.13 -13.31 17.37
C ASN A 137 -40.10 -12.33 18.04
N SER A 138 -40.62 -11.36 17.29
CA SER A 138 -41.67 -10.44 17.79
C SER A 138 -42.97 -11.18 18.10
N ALA A 139 -43.37 -12.13 17.26
CA ALA A 139 -44.56 -12.95 17.47
C ALA A 139 -44.41 -13.85 18.71
N SER A 140 -43.26 -14.52 18.85
CA SER A 140 -42.94 -15.32 20.03
C SER A 140 -42.88 -14.47 21.30
N SER A 141 -42.31 -13.26 21.24
CA SER A 141 -42.27 -12.33 22.37
C SER A 141 -43.66 -11.93 22.85
N ASN A 142 -44.59 -11.66 21.92
CA ASN A 142 -45.98 -11.35 22.26
C ASN A 142 -46.68 -12.55 22.91
N LYS A 143 -46.43 -13.77 22.40
CA LYS A 143 -46.97 -15.01 22.99
C LYS A 143 -46.46 -15.25 24.41
N ILE A 144 -45.18 -15.00 24.65
CA ILE A 144 -44.56 -15.11 25.98
C ILE A 144 -45.23 -14.13 26.94
N LYS A 145 -45.40 -12.85 26.54
CA LYS A 145 -46.10 -11.86 27.38
C LYS A 145 -47.51 -12.32 27.73
N GLU A 146 -48.27 -12.79 26.74
CA GLU A 146 -49.63 -13.31 26.94
C GLU A 146 -49.67 -14.48 27.94
N LEU A 147 -48.73 -15.42 27.83
CA LEU A 147 -48.62 -16.55 28.74
C LEU A 147 -48.18 -16.11 30.15
N THR A 148 -47.25 -15.17 30.25
CA THR A 148 -46.80 -14.61 31.53
C THR A 148 -47.95 -13.90 32.25
N ASP A 149 -48.77 -13.13 31.54
CA ASP A 149 -49.93 -12.47 32.12
C ASP A 149 -50.93 -13.49 32.68
N LYS A 150 -51.24 -14.55 31.90
CA LYS A 150 -52.11 -15.66 32.34
C LYS A 150 -51.56 -16.39 33.56
N ILE A 151 -50.25 -16.64 33.63
CA ILE A 151 -49.62 -17.26 34.80
C ILE A 151 -49.79 -16.36 36.03
N SER A 152 -49.56 -15.05 35.89
CA SER A 152 -49.69 -14.09 37.00
C SER A 152 -51.13 -13.97 37.53
N GLU A 153 -52.13 -14.28 36.69
CA GLU A 153 -53.54 -14.34 37.07
C GLU A 153 -53.84 -15.63 37.84
N MET A 154 -53.40 -16.79 37.31
CA MET A 154 -53.54 -18.07 38.01
C MET A 154 -52.83 -18.11 39.37
N GLU A 155 -51.65 -17.49 39.49
CA GLU A 155 -50.90 -17.40 40.76
C GLU A 155 -51.63 -16.55 41.82
N ARG A 156 -52.44 -15.57 41.41
CA ARG A 156 -53.28 -14.78 42.33
C ARG A 156 -54.46 -15.59 42.86
N GLU A 157 -55.01 -16.47 42.04
CA GLU A 157 -56.08 -17.39 42.42
C GLU A 157 -55.58 -18.54 43.32
N THR A 158 -54.30 -18.92 43.23
CA THR A 158 -53.66 -19.96 44.08
C THR A 158 -52.97 -19.43 45.34
N LYS A 159 -53.19 -18.16 45.73
CA LYS A 159 -52.91 -17.69 47.10
C LYS A 159 -53.94 -18.28 48.09
N GLU A 160 -54.09 -19.60 48.08
CA GLU A 160 -54.75 -20.33 49.14
C GLU A 160 -53.95 -20.09 50.43
N SER A 161 -54.58 -19.40 51.37
CA SER A 161 -54.05 -19.31 52.72
C SER A 161 -53.86 -20.73 53.25
N LEU A 162 -52.62 -21.09 53.59
CA LEU A 162 -52.35 -22.28 54.39
C LEU A 162 -53.37 -22.35 55.52
N PRO A 163 -54.02 -23.49 55.73
CA PRO A 163 -55.10 -23.58 56.70
C PRO A 163 -54.55 -23.25 58.09
N SER A 164 -55.34 -22.56 58.92
CA SER A 164 -54.92 -22.18 60.27
C SER A 164 -54.98 -23.35 61.27
N ASN A 165 -55.56 -24.46 60.86
CA ASN A 165 -55.81 -25.65 61.66
C ASN A 165 -55.87 -26.90 60.76
N CYS A 166 -55.92 -28.07 61.39
CA CYS A 166 -56.19 -29.31 60.68
C CYS A 166 -57.60 -29.29 60.08
N VAL A 167 -57.70 -29.20 58.75
CA VAL A 167 -58.98 -29.25 58.02
C VAL A 167 -58.96 -30.51 57.15
N GLY A 168 -59.71 -31.53 57.54
CA GLY A 168 -59.83 -32.74 56.72
C GLY A 168 -60.10 -34.02 57.51
N LYS A 169 -60.54 -35.05 56.78
CA LYS A 169 -60.90 -36.36 57.32
C LYS A 169 -59.72 -37.35 57.40
N LEU A 170 -58.50 -36.93 57.03
CA LEU A 170 -57.33 -37.81 56.96
C LEU A 170 -56.36 -37.52 58.09
N THR A 171 -55.93 -38.57 58.78
CA THR A 171 -54.85 -38.52 59.77
C THR A 171 -53.51 -38.48 59.02
N ALA A 172 -52.90 -37.30 58.94
CA ALA A 172 -51.62 -37.07 58.27
C ALA A 172 -50.92 -35.82 58.84
N ILE A 173 -49.68 -35.57 58.43
CA ILE A 173 -48.97 -34.33 58.77
C ILE A 173 -49.33 -33.27 57.74
N TYR A 174 -49.81 -32.11 58.21
CA TYR A 174 -50.16 -30.97 57.37
C TYR A 174 -49.35 -29.74 57.77
N GLU A 175 -49.02 -28.91 56.78
CA GLU A 175 -48.47 -27.58 57.05
C GLU A 175 -49.61 -26.60 57.33
N ILE A 176 -49.58 -25.98 58.50
CA ILE A 176 -50.58 -24.99 58.92
C ILE A 176 -49.91 -23.63 59.16
N LYS A 177 -50.71 -22.56 59.11
CA LYS A 177 -50.25 -21.21 59.43
C LYS A 177 -51.19 -20.54 60.42
N VAL A 178 -50.78 -20.45 61.67
CA VAL A 178 -51.51 -19.68 62.69
C VAL A 178 -51.07 -18.20 62.67
N PRO A 179 -51.94 -17.27 63.09
CA PRO A 179 -51.57 -15.86 63.19
C PRO A 179 -50.36 -15.63 64.09
N GLY A 180 -49.37 -14.88 63.60
CA GLY A 180 -48.16 -14.55 64.36
C GLY A 180 -47.04 -15.58 64.31
N SER A 181 -47.20 -16.71 63.60
CA SER A 181 -46.13 -17.69 63.36
C SER A 181 -45.74 -17.79 61.89
N LYS A 182 -44.54 -18.34 61.64
CA LYS A 182 -44.22 -18.93 60.33
C LYS A 182 -45.06 -20.21 60.15
N PRO A 183 -45.36 -20.66 58.92
CA PRO A 183 -45.92 -21.98 58.69
C PRO A 183 -45.10 -23.08 59.37
N PHE A 184 -45.78 -24.09 59.90
CA PHE A 184 -45.14 -25.27 60.48
C PHE A 184 -46.00 -26.51 60.32
N SER A 185 -45.34 -27.66 60.32
CA SER A 185 -45.98 -28.96 60.18
C SER A 185 -46.57 -29.43 61.50
N VAL A 186 -47.81 -29.93 61.45
CA VAL A 186 -48.50 -30.52 62.60
C VAL A 186 -49.10 -31.88 62.25
N PRO A 187 -49.09 -32.84 63.18
CA PRO A 187 -49.86 -34.06 63.02
C PRO A 187 -51.35 -33.78 63.23
N CYS A 188 -52.15 -34.06 62.20
CA CYS A 188 -53.60 -34.02 62.27
C CYS A 188 -54.15 -35.42 62.52
N ASP A 189 -55.15 -35.52 63.38
CA ASP A 189 -55.84 -36.78 63.68
C ASP A 189 -57.35 -36.61 63.50
N SER A 190 -57.94 -37.50 62.70
CA SER A 190 -59.39 -37.56 62.46
C SER A 190 -60.04 -38.81 63.05
N SER A 191 -59.27 -39.66 63.74
CA SER A 191 -59.72 -40.96 64.24
C SER A 191 -60.24 -40.92 65.68
N LEU A 192 -59.81 -39.93 66.48
CA LEU A 192 -60.04 -39.92 67.93
C LEU A 192 -61.37 -39.28 68.36
N ALA A 193 -61.82 -38.20 67.71
CA ALA A 193 -63.01 -37.45 68.13
C ALA A 193 -63.54 -36.53 67.00
N ASP A 194 -63.97 -37.09 65.87
CA ASP A 194 -64.31 -36.36 64.63
C ASP A 194 -63.10 -35.73 63.91
N SER A 195 -63.32 -35.19 62.71
CA SER A 195 -62.26 -34.68 61.83
C SER A 195 -61.74 -33.30 62.25
N GLY A 196 -60.41 -33.13 62.26
CA GLY A 196 -59.77 -31.81 62.33
C GLY A 196 -58.97 -31.49 63.60
N TRP A 197 -58.53 -32.50 64.36
CA TRP A 197 -57.74 -32.27 65.56
C TRP A 197 -56.26 -32.11 65.26
N THR A 198 -55.66 -31.04 65.77
CA THR A 198 -54.21 -30.87 65.82
C THR A 198 -53.66 -31.54 67.07
N VAL A 199 -52.76 -32.50 66.90
CA VAL A 199 -52.10 -33.19 68.02
C VAL A 199 -50.94 -32.34 68.51
N ILE A 200 -51.05 -31.82 69.74
CA ILE A 200 -50.02 -30.96 70.36
C ILE A 200 -49.06 -31.72 71.29
N GLN A 201 -49.40 -32.94 71.69
CA GLN A 201 -48.56 -33.83 72.50
C GLN A 201 -49.03 -35.28 72.29
N ARG A 202 -48.10 -36.24 72.23
CA ARG A 202 -48.39 -37.67 72.13
C ARG A 202 -47.43 -38.49 73.01
N ARG A 203 -47.97 -39.49 73.71
CA ARG A 203 -47.20 -40.48 74.48
C ARG A 203 -47.75 -41.87 74.14
N GLN A 204 -46.87 -42.81 73.79
CA GLN A 204 -47.30 -44.15 73.35
C GLN A 204 -46.48 -45.28 73.97
N ASP A 205 -45.15 -45.14 74.06
CA ASP A 205 -44.24 -46.23 74.43
C ASP A 205 -43.16 -45.83 75.44
N GLY A 206 -43.09 -44.55 75.81
CA GLY A 206 -42.06 -44.03 76.72
C GLY A 206 -40.68 -43.83 76.07
N SER A 207 -40.59 -43.90 74.74
CA SER A 207 -39.34 -43.66 73.99
C SER A 207 -38.80 -42.24 74.18
N GLU A 208 -39.68 -41.25 74.32
CA GLU A 208 -39.27 -39.87 74.50
C GLU A 208 -39.15 -39.42 75.96
N ASN A 209 -38.08 -38.67 76.25
CA ASN A 209 -37.85 -38.09 77.57
C ASN A 209 -38.59 -36.76 77.71
N PHE A 210 -39.52 -36.68 78.66
CA PHE A 210 -40.29 -35.46 78.94
C PHE A 210 -39.69 -34.60 80.08
N ASN A 211 -38.65 -35.05 80.75
CA ASN A 211 -37.92 -34.23 81.72
C ASN A 211 -36.93 -33.33 80.97
N ARG A 212 -37.41 -32.17 80.48
CA ARG A 212 -36.71 -31.25 79.56
C ARG A 212 -36.70 -29.81 80.10
N THR A 213 -35.88 -28.95 79.49
CA THR A 213 -35.79 -27.53 79.88
C THR A 213 -36.95 -26.71 79.31
N MET A 214 -37.18 -25.51 79.86
CA MET A 214 -38.22 -24.60 79.35
C MET A 214 -37.99 -24.19 77.88
N SER A 215 -36.73 -24.15 77.43
CA SER A 215 -36.39 -23.83 76.04
C SER A 215 -36.84 -24.92 75.07
N ASP A 216 -36.67 -26.19 75.47
CA ASP A 216 -37.10 -27.35 74.68
C ASP A 216 -38.62 -27.37 74.54
N TYR A 217 -39.34 -27.11 75.64
CA TYR A 217 -40.80 -27.02 75.63
C TYR A 217 -41.33 -25.87 74.75
N ARG A 218 -40.62 -24.75 74.65
CA ARG A 218 -41.00 -23.63 73.76
C ARG A 218 -40.75 -23.92 72.28
N SER A 219 -39.70 -24.70 71.99
CA SER A 219 -39.28 -24.97 70.60
C SER A 219 -39.93 -26.25 70.03
N GLY A 220 -40.45 -27.13 70.90
CA GLY A 220 -40.91 -28.46 70.54
C GLY A 220 -39.79 -29.50 70.59
N PHE A 221 -40.14 -30.75 70.84
CA PHE A 221 -39.23 -31.90 70.86
C PHE A 221 -39.98 -33.20 70.53
N GLY A 222 -39.23 -34.23 70.16
CA GLY A 222 -39.75 -35.52 69.66
C GLY A 222 -39.98 -35.56 68.16
#